data_AF-A0A9R1NA03-F1
#
_entry.id   AF-A0A9R1NA03-F1
#
_cell.length_a   1.000
_cell.length_b   1.000
_cell.length_c   1.000
_cell.angle_alpha   90.00
_cell.angle_beta   90.00
_cell.angle_gamma   90.00
#
_symmetry.space_group_name_H-M   'P 1'
#
loop_
_entity.id
_entity.type
_entity.pdbx_description
1 polymer ?
#
loop_
_entity_poly.entity_id
_entity_poly.type
_entity_poly.pdbx_seq_one_letter_code
_entity_poly.pdbx_strand_id
1 'polypeptide(L)' 'MSASSSTSQSLDPFLQEQPPLPLIRCPWCNNGDIKWWVSRTPKNPGKHFYKCEHHW' A
#
# COMPACT_ATOMS: atom_id res chain seq x y z
N MET A 1 27.44 6.25 36.42
CA MET A 1 26.00 6.58 36.28
C MET A 1 25.70 6.58 34.79
N SER A 2 25.07 5.53 34.29
CA SER A 2 24.87 5.31 32.85
C SER A 2 23.65 6.09 32.38
N ALA A 3 23.83 6.96 31.40
CA ALA A 3 22.74 7.67 30.73
C ALA A 3 22.08 6.72 29.72
N SER A 4 20.91 6.21 30.07
CA SER A 4 20.08 5.41 29.16
C SER A 4 19.41 6.35 28.16
N SER A 5 19.92 6.40 26.92
CA SER A 5 19.25 7.04 25.81
C SER A 5 17.93 6.34 25.53
N SER A 6 16.82 7.00 25.87
CA SER A 6 15.48 6.57 25.46
C SER A 6 15.28 6.90 23.99
N THR A 7 15.65 5.97 23.11
CA THR A 7 15.18 6.01 21.72
C THR A 7 13.68 5.75 21.73
N SER A 8 12.89 6.82 21.51
CA SER A 8 11.48 6.71 21.16
C SER A 8 11.38 5.91 19.86
N GLN A 9 11.13 4.61 19.96
CA GLN A 9 10.69 3.80 18.83
C GLN A 9 9.28 4.27 18.49
N SER A 10 9.20 5.27 17.61
CA SER A 10 7.94 5.71 17.03
C SER A 10 7.42 4.56 16.17
N LEU A 11 6.37 3.94 16.70
CA LEU A 11 5.40 3.04 16.09
C LEU A 11 5.44 2.99 14.55
N ASP A 12 5.55 1.76 14.04
CA ASP A 12 5.25 1.28 12.69
C ASP A 12 4.73 2.34 11.68
N PRO A 13 5.44 2.57 10.56
CA PRO A 13 4.91 3.37 9.44
C PRO A 13 3.61 2.80 8.85
N PHE A 14 3.24 1.56 9.23
CA PHE A 14 2.08 0.83 8.73
C PHE A 14 0.73 1.21 9.37
N LEU A 15 0.73 2.01 10.45
CA LEU A 15 -0.51 2.49 11.10
C LEU A 15 -0.89 3.92 10.72
N GLN A 16 -0.21 4.54 9.76
CA GLN A 16 -0.81 5.68 9.08
C GLN A 16 -1.95 5.14 8.23
N GLU A 17 -3.19 5.33 8.69
CA GLU A 17 -4.41 5.13 7.91
C GLU A 17 -4.24 5.88 6.59
N GLN A 18 -3.80 5.16 5.56
CA GLN A 18 -3.61 5.74 4.26
C GLN A 18 -5.00 6.08 3.73
N PRO A 19 -5.29 7.35 3.37
CA PRO A 19 -6.61 7.73 2.92
C PRO A 19 -7.08 6.78 1.82
N PRO A 20 -8.36 6.38 1.83
CA PRO A 20 -8.88 5.44 0.85
C PRO A 20 -8.61 6.02 -0.54
N LEU A 21 -7.93 5.22 -1.34
CA LEU A 21 -7.47 5.69 -2.64
C LEU A 21 -8.65 5.93 -3.55
N PRO A 22 -8.55 6.92 -4.46
CA PRO A 22 -9.64 7.22 -5.35
C PRO A 22 -10.01 5.95 -6.11
N LEU A 23 -11.30 5.63 -6.10
CA LEU A 23 -11.86 4.58 -6.95
C LEU A 23 -11.77 5.09 -8.40
N ILE A 24 -10.75 4.63 -9.11
CA ILE A 24 -10.54 4.98 -10.52
C ILE A 24 -11.23 3.90 -11.35
N ARG A 25 -12.13 4.29 -12.25
CA ARG A 25 -12.68 3.34 -13.24
C ARG A 25 -11.60 2.87 -14.19
N CYS A 26 -11.57 1.58 -14.50
CA CYS A 26 -10.62 1.04 -15.46
C CYS A 26 -10.94 1.57 -16.87
N PRO A 27 -10.01 2.28 -17.53
CA PRO A 27 -10.24 2.86 -18.86
C PRO A 27 -10.29 1.80 -19.97
N TRP A 28 -9.84 0.56 -19.70
CA TRP A 28 -9.83 -0.53 -20.69
C TRP A 28 -11.13 -1.31 -20.74
N CYS A 29 -11.74 -1.65 -19.60
CA CYS A 29 -12.98 -2.42 -19.58
C CYS A 29 -14.22 -1.56 -19.36
N ASN A 30 -14.08 -0.28 -18.95
CA ASN A 30 -15.17 0.66 -18.63
C ASN A 30 -16.21 0.15 -17.62
N ASN A 31 -15.96 -0.98 -16.98
CA ASN A 31 -16.93 -1.73 -16.18
C ASN A 31 -16.35 -2.30 -14.87
N GLY A 32 -15.10 -1.99 -14.53
CA GLY A 32 -14.45 -2.44 -13.30
C GLY A 32 -13.70 -1.31 -12.62
N ASP A 33 -13.58 -1.40 -11.31
CA ASP A 33 -12.77 -0.48 -10.52
C ASP A 33 -11.30 -0.93 -10.53
N ILE A 34 -10.40 0.05 -10.62
CA ILE A 34 -8.99 -0.17 -10.38
C ILE A 34 -8.78 -0.22 -8.87
N LYS A 35 -8.30 -1.36 -8.39
CA LYS A 35 -7.98 -1.57 -6.97
C LYS A 35 -6.49 -1.41 -6.73
N TRP A 36 -6.13 -1.08 -5.49
CA TRP A 36 -4.77 -1.12 -5.01
C TRP A 36 -4.39 -2.54 -4.61
N TRP A 37 -3.28 -3.01 -5.16
CA TRP A 37 -2.70 -4.31 -4.86
C TRP A 37 -1.30 -4.13 -4.30
N VAL A 38 -0.92 -5.04 -3.41
CA VAL A 38 0.45 -5.11 -2.87
C VAL A 38 1.16 -6.26 -3.56
N SER A 39 2.29 -5.97 -4.19
CA SER A 39 3.11 -6.99 -4.83
C SER A 39 3.68 -7.94 -3.80
N ARG A 40 3.39 -9.22 -4.00
CA ARG A 40 3.94 -10.35 -3.22
C ARG A 40 5.12 -11.01 -3.93
N THR A 41 5.60 -10.44 -5.03
CA THR A 41 6.71 -11.00 -5.77
C THR A 41 8.03 -10.78 -5.01
N PRO A 42 8.96 -11.75 -5.03
CA PRO A 42 10.29 -11.55 -4.43
C PRO A 42 11.08 -10.40 -5.04
N LYS A 43 10.79 -10.07 -6.31
CA LYS A 43 11.44 -8.97 -7.04
C LYS A 43 11.00 -7.59 -6.56
N ASN A 44 9.73 -7.43 -6.17
CA ASN A 44 9.15 -6.16 -5.74
C ASN A 44 8.22 -6.36 -4.53
N PRO A 45 8.72 -6.85 -3.38
CA PRO A 45 7.87 -7.12 -2.24
C PRO A 45 7.33 -5.80 -1.66
N GLY A 46 6.04 -5.76 -1.30
CA GLY A 46 5.41 -4.62 -0.63
C GLY A 46 5.14 -3.41 -1.52
N LYS A 47 5.45 -3.48 -2.83
CA LYS A 47 5.18 -2.37 -3.76
C LYS A 47 3.71 -2.30 -4.13
N HIS A 48 3.14 -1.11 -4.04
CA HIS A 48 1.77 -0.82 -4.41
C HIS A 48 1.63 -0.65 -5.93
N PHE A 49 0.56 -1.20 -6.50
CA PHE A 49 0.22 -0.98 -7.90
C PHE A 49 -1.30 -1.02 -8.10
N TYR A 50 -1.72 -0.33 -9.15
CA TYR A 50 -3.10 -0.29 -9.61
C TYR A 50 -3.36 -1.48 -10.55
N LYS A 51 -4.44 -2.24 -10.30
CA LYS A 51 -4.88 -3.31 -11.22
C LYS A 51 -6.41 -3.36 -11.27
N CYS A 52 -6.94 -3.52 -12.47
CA CYS A 52 -8.35 -3.75 -12.72
C CYS A 52 -8.74 -5.15 -12.23
N GLU A 53 -9.86 -5.28 -11.53
CA GLU A 53 -10.34 -6.57 -11.03
C GLU A 53 -10.75 -7.56 -12.13
N HIS A 54 -11.12 -7.07 -13.31
CA HIS A 54 -11.61 -7.89 -14.43
C HIS A 54 -10.53 -8.32 -15.42
N HIS A 55 -9.30 -7.80 -15.30
CA HIS A 55 -8.17 -8.19 -16.16
C HIS A 55 -7.12 -8.91 -15.34
N TRP A 56 -6.93 -10.20 -15.62
CA TRP A 56 -5.97 -11.07 -14.93
C TRP A 56 -4.57 -10.95 -15.51
#